data_AF-A0A388Q1M7-F1
#
_entry.id   AF-A0A388Q1M7-F1
#
_cell.length_a   1.000
_cell.length_b   1.000
_cell.length_c   1.000
_cell.angle_alpha   90.00
_cell.angle_beta   90.00
_cell.angle_gamma   90.00
#
_symmetry.space_group_name_H-M   'P 1'
#
loop_
_entity.id
_entity.type
_entity.pdbx_description
1 polymer ?
#
loop_
_entity_poly.entity_id
_entity_poly.type
_entity_poly.pdbx_seq_one_letter_code
_entity_poly.pdbx_strand_id
1 'polypeptide(L)'
;MLPGPQFHYFSTASKKEFFSTPYLITKQTDRMGMRVLGKSLENLVNSNIPSEGIIKGAIQVPGDGNPIILLSDHPTTGGYPKVGSIISSDYDDLIQQNSNKEIFFQLVTLEAAEQQFALYVEKIKRKIANIEKI
;
A
#
# COMPACT_ATOMS: atom_id res chain seq x y z
N MET A 1 -6.53 -3.10 0.58
CA MET A 1 -6.09 -2.09 -0.41
C MET A 1 -7.12 -1.93 -1.52
N LEU A 2 -7.18 -0.75 -2.14
CA LEU A 2 -7.99 -0.47 -3.33
C LEU A 2 -7.13 -0.60 -4.60
N PRO A 3 -7.71 -0.98 -5.76
CA PRO A 3 -6.97 -1.06 -7.02
C PRO A 3 -6.49 0.32 -7.46
N GLY A 4 -5.30 0.37 -8.06
CA GLY A 4 -4.70 1.60 -8.55
C GLY A 4 -5.13 1.95 -9.96
N PRO A 5 -4.84 3.18 -10.43
CA PRO A 5 -5.19 3.60 -11.79
C PRO A 5 -4.54 2.71 -12.86
N GLN A 6 -3.31 2.24 -12.61
CA GLN A 6 -2.56 1.34 -13.49
C GLN A 6 -2.70 -0.13 -13.11
N PHE A 7 -3.71 -0.53 -12.33
CA PHE A 7 -3.90 -1.94 -11.98
C PHE A 7 -4.01 -2.86 -13.21
N HIS A 8 -4.56 -2.34 -14.31
CA HIS A 8 -4.66 -3.06 -15.58
C HIS A 8 -3.33 -3.23 -16.34
N TYR A 9 -2.25 -2.54 -15.93
CA TYR A 9 -0.92 -2.72 -16.54
C TYR A 9 -0.27 -4.04 -16.14
N PHE A 10 -0.68 -4.62 -15.01
CA PHE A 10 -0.07 -5.84 -14.49
C PHE A 10 -0.80 -7.08 -15.00
N SER A 11 -0.03 -8.14 -15.30
CA SER A 11 -0.57 -9.37 -15.84
C SER A 11 -1.55 -10.04 -14.87
N THR A 12 -2.54 -10.77 -15.41
CA THR A 12 -3.55 -11.47 -14.59
C THR A 12 -2.89 -12.48 -13.66
N ALA A 13 -1.82 -13.15 -14.12
CA ALA A 13 -1.04 -14.07 -13.32
C ALA A 13 -0.37 -13.35 -12.13
N SER A 14 0.36 -12.27 -12.38
CA SER A 14 1.01 -11.50 -11.31
C SER A 14 0.02 -10.88 -10.33
N LYS A 15 -1.14 -10.39 -10.80
CA LYS A 15 -2.19 -9.89 -9.90
C LYS A 15 -2.71 -10.99 -8.98
N LYS A 16 -2.93 -12.20 -9.52
CA LYS A 16 -3.35 -13.34 -8.70
C LYS A 16 -2.30 -13.67 -7.63
N GLU A 17 -1.03 -13.74 -8.03
CA GLU A 17 0.07 -14.03 -7.10
C GLU A 17 0.24 -12.95 -6.02
N PHE A 18 0.11 -11.68 -6.41
CA PHE A 18 0.22 -10.53 -5.51
C PHE A 18 -0.75 -10.59 -4.32
N PHE A 19 -1.94 -11.19 -4.50
CA PHE A 19 -2.92 -11.38 -3.43
C PHE A 19 -2.88 -12.76 -2.77
N SER A 20 -2.08 -13.71 -3.27
CA SER A 20 -2.02 -15.08 -2.74
C SER A 20 -0.71 -15.43 -2.03
N THR A 21 0.32 -14.59 -2.14
CA THR A 21 1.65 -14.82 -1.54
C THR A 21 2.05 -13.69 -0.59
N PRO A 22 2.83 -13.98 0.46
CA PRO A 22 3.36 -12.95 1.34
C PRO A 22 4.40 -12.07 0.63
N TYR A 23 4.55 -10.86 1.15
CA TYR A 23 5.65 -9.95 0.84
C TYR A 23 6.43 -9.61 2.11
N LEU A 24 7.74 -9.78 2.07
CA LEU A 24 8.68 -9.45 3.14
C LEU A 24 8.95 -7.95 3.17
N ILE A 25 8.69 -7.30 4.29
CA ILE A 25 9.11 -5.92 4.56
C ILE A 25 10.65 -5.90 4.66
N THR A 26 11.30 -5.19 3.74
CA THR A 26 12.76 -5.12 3.71
C THR A 26 13.31 -4.09 4.68
N LYS A 27 14.64 -4.11 4.85
CA LYS A 27 15.38 -3.04 5.52
C LYS A 27 15.47 -1.75 4.70
N GLN A 28 15.08 -1.76 3.42
CA GLN A 28 14.95 -0.55 2.60
C GLN A 28 13.58 0.10 2.86
N THR A 29 13.40 0.53 4.10
CA THR A 29 12.18 1.20 4.58
C THR A 29 12.59 2.44 5.37
N ASP A 30 12.04 3.58 4.99
CA ASP A 30 12.18 4.85 5.71
C ASP A 30 10.83 5.59 5.70
N ARG A 31 10.81 6.89 6.03
CA ARG A 31 9.57 7.67 6.03
C ARG A 31 9.03 7.99 4.64
N MET A 32 9.84 7.82 3.58
CA MET A 32 9.43 8.05 2.19
C MET A 32 8.73 6.83 1.61
N GLY A 33 9.23 5.62 1.91
CA GLY A 33 8.66 4.39 1.38
C GLY A 33 9.09 3.14 2.13
N MET A 34 8.25 2.12 2.02
CA MET A 34 8.46 0.76 2.52
C MET A 34 8.59 -0.17 1.32
N ARG A 35 9.81 -0.62 1.04
CA ARG A 35 10.04 -1.61 -0.02
C ARG A 35 9.75 -3.01 0.49
N VAL A 36 8.96 -3.76 -0.28
CA VAL A 36 8.58 -5.13 0.05
C VAL A 36 9.01 -6.10 -1.05
N LEU A 37 9.48 -7.29 -0.67
CA LEU A 37 9.97 -8.32 -1.59
C LEU A 37 9.07 -9.54 -1.57
N GLY A 38 8.74 -10.06 -2.74
CA GLY A 38 7.88 -11.23 -2.90
C GLY A 38 7.88 -11.64 -4.36
N LYS A 39 6.73 -12.08 -4.88
CA LYS A 39 6.57 -12.30 -6.32
C LYS A 39 6.59 -10.95 -7.05
N SER A 40 7.51 -10.82 -8.01
CA SER A 40 7.62 -9.64 -8.84
C SER A 40 6.36 -9.50 -9.70
N LEU A 41 5.82 -8.29 -9.81
CA LEU A 41 4.69 -8.02 -10.68
C LEU A 41 5.16 -7.75 -12.10
N GLU A 42 4.72 -8.60 -13.02
CA GLU A 42 4.92 -8.41 -14.45
C GLU A 42 4.08 -7.25 -14.95
N ASN A 43 4.75 -6.21 -15.43
CA ASN A 43 4.13 -5.06 -16.08
C ASN A 43 4.14 -5.26 -17.60
N LEU A 44 2.95 -5.25 -18.20
CA LEU A 44 2.72 -5.50 -19.63
C LEU A 44 2.93 -4.25 -20.50
N VAL A 45 3.18 -3.08 -19.91
CA VAL A 45 3.25 -1.81 -20.63
C VAL A 45 4.65 -1.19 -20.51
N ASN A 46 4.90 -0.41 -19.48
CA ASN A 46 6.19 0.23 -19.18
C ASN A 46 6.22 0.56 -17.69
N SER A 47 7.34 0.31 -17.03
CA SER A 47 7.55 0.71 -15.64
C SER A 47 7.77 2.22 -15.50
N ASN A 48 8.17 2.91 -16.55
CA ASN A 48 8.31 4.36 -16.59
C ASN A 48 7.10 4.98 -17.29
N ILE A 49 6.22 5.61 -16.51
CA ILE A 49 5.04 6.33 -16.97
C ILE A 49 5.26 7.85 -16.80
N PRO A 50 4.52 8.70 -17.53
CA PRO A 50 4.52 10.14 -17.26
C PRO A 50 4.28 10.43 -15.78
N SER A 51 5.00 11.41 -15.25
CA SER A 51 4.87 11.79 -13.83
C SER A 51 3.44 12.20 -13.51
N GLU A 52 2.90 11.63 -12.44
CA GLU A 52 1.56 11.95 -11.94
C GLU A 52 1.57 12.13 -10.43
N GLY A 53 0.48 12.70 -9.90
CA GLY A 53 0.31 12.92 -8.47
C GLY A 53 0.31 11.61 -7.69
N ILE A 54 0.92 11.65 -6.51
CA ILE A 54 1.03 10.51 -5.60
C ILE A 54 0.30 10.81 -4.31
N ILE A 55 -0.36 9.78 -3.76
CA ILE A 55 -0.96 9.82 -2.43
C ILE A 55 -0.25 8.88 -1.46
N LYS A 56 -0.37 9.19 -0.18
CA LYS A 56 0.08 8.33 0.91
C LYS A 56 -0.60 6.98 0.85
N GLY A 57 0.17 5.91 1.01
CA GLY A 57 -0.30 4.53 0.89
C GLY A 57 -0.31 4.00 -0.55
N ALA A 58 0.00 4.81 -1.57
CA ALA A 58 0.13 4.32 -2.93
C ALA A 58 1.24 3.27 -3.03
N ILE A 59 1.02 2.24 -3.85
CA ILE A 59 1.92 1.10 -4.02
C ILE A 59 2.50 1.18 -5.43
N GLN A 60 3.70 1.74 -5.54
CA GLN A 60 4.43 1.85 -6.81
C GLN A 60 5.13 0.55 -7.15
N VAL A 61 5.23 0.24 -8.44
CA VAL A 61 5.96 -0.92 -8.96
C VAL A 61 7.00 -0.45 -9.97
N PRO A 62 8.29 -0.33 -9.57
CA PRO A 62 9.40 0.00 -10.46
C PRO A 62 9.74 -1.14 -11.43
N GLY A 63 10.77 -0.94 -12.26
CA GLY A 63 11.17 -1.90 -13.32
C GLY A 63 11.62 -3.29 -12.84
N ASP A 64 12.01 -3.43 -11.57
CA ASP A 64 12.29 -4.75 -10.97
C ASP A 64 11.03 -5.51 -10.49
N GLY A 65 9.87 -4.86 -10.58
CA GLY A 65 8.56 -5.40 -10.25
C GLY A 65 8.28 -5.61 -8.75
N ASN A 66 9.17 -5.17 -7.86
CA ASN A 66 8.95 -5.26 -6.42
C ASN A 66 8.21 -4.01 -5.90
N PRO A 67 7.11 -4.17 -5.15
CA PRO A 67 6.33 -3.03 -4.70
C PRO A 67 7.08 -2.12 -3.70
N ILE A 68 6.80 -0.82 -3.79
CA ILE A 68 7.16 0.19 -2.79
C ILE A 68 5.87 0.84 -2.30
N ILE A 69 5.55 0.67 -1.02
CA ILE A 69 4.42 1.34 -0.37
C ILE A 69 4.88 2.72 0.06
N LEU A 70 4.25 3.77 -0.44
CA LEU A 70 4.65 5.15 -0.21
C LEU A 70 4.13 5.66 1.12
N LEU A 71 5.04 6.18 1.94
CA LEU A 71 4.79 6.56 3.33
C LEU A 71 4.74 8.08 3.50
N SER A 72 4.69 8.59 4.74
CA SER A 72 4.30 9.97 5.04
C SER A 72 5.14 11.06 4.36
N ASP A 73 6.41 10.78 4.07
CA ASP A 73 7.35 11.71 3.44
C ASP A 73 7.56 11.37 1.94
N HIS A 74 6.61 10.63 1.33
CA HIS A 74 6.67 10.27 -0.09
C HIS A 74 6.77 11.51 -1.01
N PRO A 75 7.40 11.39 -2.19
CA PRO A 75 7.40 12.48 -3.17
C PRO A 75 5.98 12.80 -3.64
N THR A 76 5.71 14.06 -3.96
CA THR A 76 4.37 14.50 -4.42
C THR A 76 4.01 14.00 -5.82
N THR A 77 5.03 13.71 -6.64
CA THR A 77 4.87 13.18 -8.00
C THR A 77 5.84 12.03 -8.25
N GLY A 78 5.53 11.18 -9.21
CA GLY A 78 6.45 10.15 -9.68
C GLY A 78 5.97 9.36 -10.88
N GLY A 79 6.90 8.66 -11.52
CA GLY A 79 6.72 8.02 -12.82
C GLY A 79 6.64 6.50 -12.78
N TYR A 80 6.28 5.89 -11.65
CA TYR A 80 6.07 4.44 -11.56
C TYR A 80 4.57 4.09 -11.51
N PRO A 81 4.12 3.03 -12.22
CA PRO A 81 2.75 2.57 -12.18
C PRO A 81 2.37 2.12 -10.77
N LYS A 82 1.11 2.36 -10.41
CA LYS A 82 0.59 2.01 -9.09
C LYS A 82 -0.36 0.83 -9.21
N VAL A 83 -0.03 -0.28 -8.54
CA VAL A 83 -0.91 -1.46 -8.47
C VAL A 83 -2.11 -1.19 -7.57
N GLY A 84 -1.95 -0.30 -6.58
CA GLY A 84 -3.06 0.24 -5.82
C GLY A 84 -2.65 1.07 -4.63
N SER A 85 -3.55 1.21 -3.66
CA SER A 85 -3.33 2.04 -2.48
C SER A 85 -3.82 1.35 -1.22
N ILE A 86 -3.02 1.43 -0.16
CA ILE A 86 -3.42 1.02 1.19
C ILE A 86 -4.60 1.87 1.64
N ILE A 87 -5.61 1.23 2.24
CA ILE A 87 -6.77 1.94 2.77
C ILE A 87 -6.37 2.67 4.05
N SER A 88 -7.01 3.81 4.34
CA SER A 88 -6.59 4.67 5.44
C SER A 88 -6.68 3.98 6.82
N SER A 89 -7.62 3.06 7.01
CA SER A 89 -7.76 2.30 8.27
C SER A 89 -6.58 1.39 8.59
N ASP A 90 -5.87 0.91 7.56
CA ASP A 90 -4.81 -0.09 7.71
C ASP A 90 -3.42 0.56 7.72
N TYR A 91 -3.33 1.82 7.29
CA TYR A 91 -2.05 2.52 7.12
C TYR A 91 -1.28 2.63 8.45
N ASP A 92 -1.96 3.00 9.52
CA ASP A 92 -1.33 3.19 10.83
C ASP A 92 -0.79 1.89 11.42
N ASP A 93 -1.51 0.77 11.26
CA ASP A 93 -1.06 -0.54 11.70
C ASP A 93 0.09 -1.08 10.82
N LEU A 94 0.10 -0.75 9.52
CA LEU A 94 1.15 -1.11 8.58
C LEU A 94 2.49 -0.42 8.91
N ILE A 95 2.50 0.89 9.17
CA ILE A 95 3.74 1.63 9.40
C ILE A 95 4.45 1.27 10.71
N GLN A 96 3.75 0.60 11.63
CA GLN A 96 4.30 0.09 12.88
C GLN A 96 4.98 -1.29 12.72
N GLN A 97 4.92 -1.89 11.53
CA GLN A 97 5.56 -3.19 11.29
C GLN A 97 7.08 -3.06 11.14
N ASN A 98 7.81 -3.96 11.79
CA ASN A 98 9.25 -4.06 11.68
C ASN A 98 9.67 -4.67 10.33
N SER A 99 10.88 -4.32 9.89
CA SER A 99 11.55 -5.08 8.83
C SER A 99 11.68 -6.57 9.22
N ASN A 100 11.70 -7.44 8.19
CA ASN A 100 11.67 -8.90 8.27
C ASN A 100 10.31 -9.52 8.65
N LYS A 101 9.23 -8.74 8.71
CA LYS A 101 7.86 -9.29 8.77
C LYS A 101 7.29 -9.50 7.37
N GLU A 102 6.42 -10.49 7.26
CA GLU A 102 5.61 -10.72 6.06
C GLU A 102 4.26 -10.02 6.19
N ILE A 103 3.79 -9.48 5.07
CA ILE A 103 2.45 -8.91 4.91
C ILE A 103 1.76 -9.54 3.71
N PHE A 104 0.42 -9.55 3.76
CA PHE A 104 -0.41 -9.98 2.65
C PHE A 104 -1.23 -8.80 2.13
N PHE A 105 -1.38 -8.71 0.82
CA PHE A 105 -2.29 -7.75 0.22
C PHE A 105 -3.64 -8.38 -0.02
N GLN A 106 -4.69 -7.62 0.26
CA GLN A 106 -6.07 -8.00 -0.05
C GLN A 106 -6.75 -6.86 -0.79
N LEU A 107 -7.41 -7.20 -1.90
CA LEU A 107 -8.27 -6.27 -2.61
C LEU A 107 -9.60 -6.13 -1.84
N VAL A 108 -10.02 -4.89 -1.60
CA VAL A 108 -11.31 -4.58 -0.96
C VAL A 108 -12.16 -3.72 -1.88
N THR A 109 -13.47 -3.70 -1.64
CA THR A 109 -14.38 -2.75 -2.29
C THR A 109 -14.26 -1.37 -1.64
N LEU A 110 -14.70 -0.32 -2.36
CA LEU A 110 -14.77 1.02 -1.79
C LEU A 110 -15.67 1.05 -0.56
N GLU A 111 -16.84 0.43 -0.63
CA GLU A 111 -17.78 0.32 0.49
C GLU A 111 -17.13 -0.32 1.73
N ALA A 112 -16.40 -1.44 1.55
CA ALA A 112 -15.69 -2.08 2.65
C ALA A 112 -14.60 -1.17 3.23
N ALA A 113 -13.87 -0.43 2.38
CA ALA A 113 -12.86 0.52 2.83
C ALA A 113 -13.47 1.69 3.65
N GLU A 114 -14.61 2.22 3.23
CA GLU A 114 -15.35 3.26 3.94
C GLU A 114 -15.88 2.76 5.29
N GLN A 115 -16.43 1.54 5.33
CA GLN A 115 -16.86 0.89 6.56
C GLN A 115 -15.71 0.70 7.54
N GLN A 116 -14.55 0.20 7.06
CA GLN A 116 -13.36 0.05 7.90
C GLN A 116 -12.83 1.40 8.41
N PHE A 117 -12.88 2.45 7.58
CA PHE A 117 -12.49 3.78 8.00
C PHE A 117 -13.40 4.36 9.10
N ALA A 118 -14.71 4.15 9.00
CA ALA A 118 -15.65 4.55 10.06
C ALA A 118 -15.33 3.84 11.38
N LEU A 119 -15.08 2.53 11.35
CA LEU A 119 -14.70 1.74 12.54
C LEU A 119 -13.37 2.23 13.14
N TYR A 120 -12.40 2.53 12.28
CA TYR A 120 -11.10 3.09 12.66
C TYR A 120 -11.25 4.43 13.40
N VAL A 121 -12.06 5.35 12.87
CA VAL A 121 -12.34 6.64 13.51
C VAL A 121 -13.01 6.46 14.87
N GLU A 122 -14.01 5.58 14.97
CA GLU A 122 -14.68 5.28 16.24
C GLU A 122 -13.73 4.66 17.28
N LYS A 123 -12.83 3.76 16.86
CA LYS A 123 -11.78 3.20 17.72
C LYS A 123 -10.86 4.29 18.28
N ILE A 124 -10.48 5.27 17.46
CA ILE A 124 -9.64 6.39 17.91
C ILE A 124 -10.39 7.29 18.89
N LYS A 125 -11.62 7.68 18.57
CA LYS A 125 -12.45 8.50 19.48
C LYS A 125 -12.60 7.86 20.85
N ARG A 126 -12.86 6.55 20.90
CA ARG A 126 -12.95 5.78 22.16
C ARG A 126 -11.64 5.80 22.94
N LYS A 127 -10.49 5.67 22.27
CA LYS A 127 -9.18 5.75 22.93
C LYS A 127 -8.94 7.13 23.54
N ILE A 128 -9.22 8.20 22.79
CA ILE A 128 -9.06 9.59 23.26
C ILE A 128 -9.94 9.83 24.49
N ALA A 129 -11.22 9.48 24.43
CA ALA A 129 -12.16 9.65 25.54
C ALA A 129 -11.80 8.86 26.80
N ASN A 130 -11.03 7.77 26.67
CA ASN A 130 -10.54 7.01 27.81
C ASN A 130 -9.30 7.64 28.45
N ILE A 131 -8.48 8.35 27.67
CA ILE A 131 -7.32 9.08 28.18
C ILE A 131 -7.77 10.30 28.99
N GLU A 132 -8.79 11.02 28.54
CA GLU A 132 -9.35 12.21 29.22
C GLU A 132 -10.01 11.89 30.57
N LYS A 133 -10.24 10.61 30.88
CA LYS A 133 -10.83 10.15 32.15
C LYS A 133 -9.78 9.79 33.21
N ILE A 134 -8.49 9.90 32.89
CA ILE A 134 -7.35 9.66 33.79
C ILE A 134 -6.82 11.01 34.27
#